data_AF-A0A6A7RVF0-F1
#
_entry.id   AF-A0A6A7RVF0-F1
#
_cell.length_a   1.000
_cell.length_b   1.000
_cell.length_c   1.000
_cell.angle_alpha   90.00
_cell.angle_beta   90.00
_cell.angle_gamma   90.00
#
_symmetry.space_group_name_H-M   'P 1'
#
loop_
_entity.id
_entity.type
_entity.pdbx_description
1 polymer ?
#
loop_
_entity_poly.entity_id
_entity_poly.type
_entity_poly.pdbx_seq_one_letter_code
_entity_poly.pdbx_strand_id
1 'polypeptide(L)'
;FPEVDVWLWGADNALCESLHWSHDAPIRDWLRARGFEFDVDGKPRQPKEAIQLICRAQKLARSSALYERITSRISLQNCTDPAFARLRGQLSAWFGV
;
A
#
# COMPACT_ATOMS: atom_id res chain seq x y z
N PHE A 1 -5.59 14.42 -5.22
CA PHE A 1 -5.85 13.05 -5.69
C PHE A 1 -5.47 12.10 -4.57
N PRO A 2 -6.36 11.20 -4.14
CA PRO A 2 -6.34 10.63 -2.80
C PRO A 2 -5.13 9.72 -2.56
N GLU A 3 -4.60 9.80 -1.35
CA GLU A 3 -3.37 9.19 -0.81
C GLU A 3 -3.42 7.65 -0.68
N VAL A 4 -4.19 6.96 -1.53
CA VAL A 4 -4.38 5.51 -1.46
C VAL A 4 -3.06 4.73 -1.54
N ASP A 5 -2.07 5.28 -2.25
CA ASP A 5 -0.72 4.71 -2.36
C ASP A 5 -0.06 4.51 -1.00
N VAL A 6 -0.38 5.34 0.01
CA VAL A 6 0.15 5.20 1.37
C VAL A 6 -0.41 3.96 2.06
N TRP A 7 -1.70 3.67 1.85
CA TRP A 7 -2.40 2.55 2.48
C TRP A 7 -2.05 1.20 1.86
N LEU A 8 -1.59 1.16 0.60
CA LEU A 8 -1.15 -0.08 -0.04
C LEU A 8 -0.04 -0.77 0.76
N TRP A 9 0.82 0.00 1.43
CA TRP A 9 1.96 -0.51 2.21
C TRP A 9 1.60 -1.15 3.55
N GLY A 10 0.32 -1.08 3.97
CA GLY A 10 -0.15 -1.65 5.23
C GLY A 10 -0.30 -3.17 5.24
N ALA A 11 -0.25 -3.83 4.08
CA ALA A 11 -0.33 -5.30 4.00
C ALA A 11 0.56 -5.86 2.88
N ASP A 12 1.76 -6.32 3.26
CA ASP A 12 2.76 -6.86 2.32
C ASP A 12 2.23 -8.03 1.49
N ASN A 13 1.43 -8.93 2.08
CA ASN A 13 0.88 -10.09 1.38
C ASN A 13 -0.06 -9.69 0.23
N ALA A 14 -0.98 -8.76 0.48
CA ALA A 14 -1.91 -8.28 -0.54
C ALA A 14 -1.19 -7.53 -1.67
N LEU A 15 -0.11 -6.80 -1.33
CA LEU A 15 0.77 -6.12 -2.26
C LEU A 15 1.50 -7.11 -3.18
N CYS A 16 2.14 -8.12 -2.60
CA CYS A 16 2.87 -9.15 -3.35
C CYS A 16 1.96 -9.95 -4.29
N GLU A 17 0.80 -10.41 -3.81
CA GLU A 17 -0.14 -11.17 -4.64
C GLU A 17 -0.71 -10.33 -5.78
N SER A 18 -1.15 -9.10 -5.49
CA SER A 18 -1.82 -8.27 -6.49
C SER A 18 -0.87 -7.76 -7.56
N LEU A 19 0.39 -7.48 -7.18
CA LEU A 19 1.44 -7.07 -8.11
C LEU A 19 2.16 -8.25 -8.78
N HIS A 20 1.71 -9.50 -8.52
CA HIS A 20 2.32 -10.72 -9.03
C HIS A 20 3.84 -10.73 -8.81
N TRP A 21 4.25 -10.35 -7.60
CA TRP A 21 5.65 -10.14 -7.27
C TRP A 21 6.43 -11.46 -7.26
N SER A 22 7.20 -11.70 -8.33
CA SER A 22 7.94 -12.94 -8.56
C SER A 22 9.45 -12.80 -8.32
N HIS A 23 9.91 -11.74 -7.67
CA HIS A 23 11.33 -11.59 -7.34
C HIS A 23 11.69 -12.35 -6.07
N ASP A 24 12.94 -12.82 -6.01
CA ASP A 24 13.52 -13.54 -4.86
C ASP A 24 13.57 -12.67 -3.59
N ALA A 25 13.68 -11.34 -3.76
CA ALA A 25 13.67 -10.38 -2.67
C ALA A 25 12.28 -9.77 -2.44
N PRO A 26 11.90 -9.46 -1.18
CA PRO A 26 10.66 -8.76 -0.88
C PRO A 26 10.66 -7.35 -1.50
N ILE A 27 9.48 -6.84 -1.85
CA ILE A 27 9.29 -5.55 -2.52
C ILE A 27 10.04 -4.41 -1.82
N ARG A 28 10.03 -4.41 -0.47
CA ARG A 28 10.68 -3.38 0.34
C ARG A 28 12.20 -3.40 0.20
N ASP A 29 12.84 -4.57 0.22
CA ASP A 29 14.29 -4.68 0.06
C ASP A 29 14.71 -4.33 -1.38
N TRP A 30 13.91 -4.74 -2.36
CA TRP A 30 14.15 -4.39 -3.77
C TRP A 30 14.04 -2.88 -4.03
N LEU A 31 13.16 -2.19 -3.31
CA LEU A 31 13.05 -0.73 -3.33
C LEU A 31 14.17 -0.04 -2.55
N ARG A 32 14.59 -0.60 -1.40
CA ARG A 32 15.74 -0.08 -0.64
C ARG A 32 17.01 -0.14 -1.47
N ALA A 33 17.21 -1.22 -2.22
CA ALA A 33 18.32 -1.35 -3.18
C ALA A 33 18.30 -0.30 -4.31
N ARG A 34 17.15 0.35 -4.54
CA ARG A 34 16.96 1.45 -5.51
C ARG A 34 16.97 2.84 -4.88
N GLY A 35 17.31 2.95 -3.60
CA GLY A 35 17.42 4.23 -2.90
C GLY A 35 16.11 4.75 -2.30
N PHE A 36 15.06 3.93 -2.21
CA PHE A 36 13.85 4.33 -1.48
C PHE A 36 14.06 4.20 0.02
N GLU A 37 13.82 5.29 0.74
CA GLU A 37 13.81 5.34 2.19
C GLU A 37 12.42 4.93 2.72
N PHE A 38 12.41 4.14 3.78
CA PHE A 38 11.20 3.71 4.48
C PHE A 38 11.15 4.34 5.87
N ASP A 39 9.94 4.72 6.29
CA ASP A 39 9.67 5.20 7.64
C ASP A 39 9.60 4.03 8.64
N VAL A 40 9.48 4.35 9.93
CA VAL A 40 9.39 3.38 11.03
C VAL A 40 8.20 2.41 10.88
N ASP A 41 7.12 2.86 10.24
CA ASP A 41 5.96 2.07 9.87
C ASP A 41 6.15 1.21 8.61
N GLY A 42 7.34 1.22 8.01
CA GLY A 42 7.64 0.45 6.79
C GLY A 42 7.02 1.03 5.52
N LYS A 43 6.58 2.30 5.55
CA LYS A 43 6.05 3.04 4.39
C LYS A 43 7.17 3.78 3.68
N PRO A 44 7.30 3.70 2.35
CA PRO A 44 8.29 4.48 1.63
C PRO A 44 7.95 5.98 1.71
N ARG A 45 8.97 6.84 1.82
CA ARG A 45 8.80 8.31 1.81
C ARG A 45 8.13 8.84 0.55
N GLN A 46 8.28 8.11 -0.56
CA GLN A 46 7.69 8.44 -1.86
C GLN A 46 6.82 7.28 -2.36
N PRO A 47 5.63 7.05 -1.77
CA PRO A 47 4.81 5.88 -2.06
C PRO A 47 4.31 5.85 -3.50
N LYS A 48 4.02 7.03 -4.06
CA LYS A 48 3.57 7.16 -5.45
C LYS A 48 4.63 6.69 -6.45
N GLU A 49 5.88 7.07 -6.23
CA GLU A 49 7.02 6.73 -7.09
C GLU A 49 7.41 5.26 -6.90
N ALA A 50 7.40 4.77 -5.67
CA ALA A 50 7.65 3.36 -5.36
C ALA A 50 6.68 2.43 -6.10
N ILE A 51 5.37 2.70 -6.01
CA ILE A 51 4.35 1.93 -6.74
C ILE A 51 4.51 2.10 -8.26
N GLN A 52 4.84 3.30 -8.75
CA GLN A 52 5.07 3.51 -10.18
C GLN A 52 6.22 2.63 -10.68
N LEU A 53 7.30 2.58 -9.93
CA LEU A 53 8.50 1.85 -10.30
C LEU A 53 8.27 0.34 -10.27
N ILE A 54 7.49 -0.16 -9.29
CA ILE A 54 7.06 -1.56 -9.27
C ILE A 54 6.14 -1.89 -10.45
N CYS A 55 5.14 -1.05 -10.73
CA CYS A 55 4.26 -1.26 -11.88
C CYS A 55 5.04 -1.28 -13.20
N ARG A 56 6.06 -0.41 -13.36
CA ARG A 56 6.96 -0.43 -14.51
C ARG A 56 7.77 -1.72 -14.59
N ALA A 57 8.34 -2.18 -13.48
CA ALA A 57 9.11 -3.43 -13.43
C ALA A 57 8.25 -4.66 -13.78
N GLN A 58 7.00 -4.67 -13.31
CA GLN A 58 6.04 -5.75 -13.53
C GLN A 58 5.20 -5.60 -14.80
N LYS A 59 5.44 -4.54 -15.60
CA LYS A 59 4.66 -4.19 -16.79
C LYS A 59 3.15 -4.10 -16.53
N LEU A 60 2.77 -3.67 -15.32
CA LEU A 60 1.39 -3.46 -14.92
C LEU A 60 0.93 -2.04 -15.26
N ALA A 61 -0.26 -1.91 -15.84
CA ALA A 61 -0.89 -0.63 -16.01
C ALA A 61 -1.40 -0.10 -14.67
N ARG A 62 -1.18 1.18 -14.39
CA ARG A 62 -1.69 1.86 -13.20
C ARG A 62 -3.18 2.15 -13.41
N SER A 63 -4.02 1.13 -13.23
CA SER A 63 -5.47 1.21 -13.42
C SER A 63 -6.19 1.28 -12.07
N SER A 64 -7.36 1.92 -12.05
CA SER A 64 -8.24 1.93 -10.87
C SER A 64 -8.59 0.51 -10.41
N ALA A 65 -8.70 -0.44 -11.35
CA ALA A 65 -8.93 -1.85 -11.05
C ALA A 65 -7.75 -2.51 -10.30
N LEU A 66 -6.50 -2.12 -10.57
CA LEU A 66 -5.35 -2.60 -9.79
C LEU A 66 -5.44 -2.11 -8.35
N TYR A 67 -5.76 -0.83 -8.16
CA TYR A 67 -5.95 -0.26 -6.83
C TYR A 67 -7.08 -0.94 -6.10
N GLU A 68 -8.26 -1.08 -6.71
CA GLU A 68 -9.41 -1.78 -6.15
C GLU A 68 -9.06 -3.20 -5.71
N ARG A 69 -8.32 -3.94 -6.55
CA ARG A 69 -7.91 -5.32 -6.29
C ARG A 69 -6.93 -5.41 -5.11
N ILE A 70 -6.01 -4.46 -4.99
CA ILE A 70 -5.15 -4.37 -3.79
C ILE A 70 -5.99 -3.97 -2.58
N THR A 71 -6.81 -2.91 -2.69
CA THR A 71 -7.57 -2.34 -1.57
C THR A 71 -8.67 -3.26 -1.05
N SER A 72 -9.19 -4.17 -1.88
CA SER A 72 -10.15 -5.21 -1.45
C SER A 72 -9.47 -6.32 -0.66
N ARG A 73 -8.17 -6.52 -0.83
CA ARG A 73 -7.37 -7.56 -0.15
C ARG A 73 -6.60 -7.03 1.05
N ILE A 74 -6.27 -5.74 1.10
CA ILE A 74 -5.73 -5.13 2.32
C ILE A 74 -6.84 -5.16 3.37
N SER A 75 -6.63 -5.97 4.41
CA SER A 75 -7.51 -5.90 5.58
C SER A 75 -7.21 -4.60 6.32
N LEU A 76 -8.13 -3.64 6.24
CA LEU A 76 -8.07 -2.40 7.03
C LEU A 76 -8.23 -2.67 8.54
N GLN A 77 -8.54 -3.91 8.94
CA GLN A 77 -8.70 -4.31 10.34
C GLN A 77 -7.40 -4.16 11.14
N ASN A 78 -6.25 -4.40 10.50
CA ASN A 78 -4.92 -4.24 11.10
C ASN A 78 -4.20 -2.96 10.63
N CYS A 79 -4.93 -1.99 10.06
CA CYS A 79 -4.33 -0.71 9.71
C CYS A 79 -3.96 0.03 11.01
N THR A 80 -2.66 0.08 11.32
CA THR A 80 -2.10 0.79 12.48
C THR A 80 -2.00 2.30 12.28
N ASP A 81 -2.50 2.80 11.16
CA ASP A 81 -2.40 4.21 10.81
C ASP A 81 -3.27 5.08 11.73
N PRO A 82 -2.68 6.08 12.43
CA PRO A 82 -3.42 6.89 13.39
C PRO A 82 -4.49 7.77 12.72
N ALA A 83 -4.29 8.20 11.48
CA ALA A 83 -5.29 8.98 10.75
C ALA A 83 -6.49 8.10 10.36
N PHE A 84 -6.22 6.86 9.92
CA PHE A 84 -7.27 5.89 9.62
C PHE A 84 -8.08 5.50 10.88
N ALA A 85 -7.40 5.25 12.00
CA ALA A 85 -8.06 4.94 13.27
C ALA A 85 -8.98 6.08 13.73
N ARG A 86 -8.53 7.34 13.57
CA ARG A 86 -9.34 8.53 13.89
C ARG A 86 -10.56 8.65 12.97
N LEU A 87 -10.39 8.45 11.66
CA LEU A 87 -11.48 8.46 10.70
C LEU A 87 -12.49 7.35 11.00
N ARG A 88 -12.03 6.12 11.23
CA ARG A 88 -12.87 4.99 11.62
C ARG A 88 -13.64 5.29 12.89
N GLY A 89 -12.99 5.85 13.91
CA GLY A 89 -13.64 6.25 15.15
C GLY A 89 -14.74 7.29 14.93
N GLN A 90 -14.51 8.30 14.07
CA GLN A 90 -15.53 9.28 13.71
C GLN A 90 -16.70 8.65 12.93
N LEU A 91 -16.41 7.77 11.97
CA LEU A 91 -17.43 7.07 11.20
C LEU A 91 -18.27 6.13 12.07
N SER A 92 -17.65 5.37 12.97
CA SER A 92 -18.37 4.54 13.95
C SER A 92 -19.21 5.40 14.90
N ALA A 93 -18.71 6.57 15.31
CA ALA A 93 -19.48 7.51 16.13
C ALA A 93 -20.69 8.09 15.39
N TRP A 94 -20.58 8.34 14.09
CA TRP A 94 -21.67 8.91 13.28
C TRP A 94 -22.69 7.86 12.84
N PHE A 95 -22.24 6.66 12.47
CA PHE A 95 -23.09 5.62 11.88
C PHE A 95 -23.44 4.48 12.83
N GLY A 96 -22.93 4.49 14.08
CA GLY A 96 -23.40 3.63 15.17
C GLY A 96 -23.30 2.13 14.88
N VAL A 97 -22.18 1.70 14.28
CA VAL A 97 -21.85 0.27 14.10
C VAL A 97 -20.91 -0.17 15.21
#